data_AF-A0A5C8ED99-F1
#
_entry.id   AF-A0A5C8ED99-F1
#
_cell.length_a   1.000
_cell.length_b   1.000
_cell.length_c   1.000
_cell.angle_alpha   90.00
_cell.angle_beta   90.00
_cell.angle_gamma   90.00
#
_symmetry.space_group_name_H-M   'P 1'
#
loop_
_entity.id
_entity.type
_entity.pdbx_description
1 polymer ?
#
loop_
_entity_poly.entity_id
_entity_poly.type
_entity_poly.pdbx_seq_one_letter_code
_entity_poly.pdbx_strand_id
1 'polypeptide(L)'
;MKNIILIAIIILTFFISCRKSTLKITEPEPSFFLDKMKGGDYTNGDGKDSFKVSNDGKNITIGSNNYTFESDIMGIGGIYQDANSSNYVGVVPVGDSMYTVTMGKKEKEAVTKIIDVVGKEDSLNVIKELSNGNGGKLDTEAITKNLDANKKAEVEKIIKDSGLDKNKFGDYKKYKKT
;
A
#
# COMPACT_ATOMS: atom_id res chain seq x y z
N MET A 1 7.87 -52.47 -34.16
CA MET A 1 7.37 -52.37 -32.77
C MET A 1 8.28 -51.57 -31.83
N LYS A 2 9.62 -51.72 -31.86
CA LYS A 2 10.55 -50.94 -31.00
C LYS A 2 10.48 -49.41 -31.21
N ASN A 3 10.32 -48.92 -32.44
CA ASN A 3 10.32 -47.47 -32.72
C ASN A 3 9.01 -46.76 -32.36
N ILE A 4 7.89 -47.49 -32.26
CA ILE A 4 6.57 -46.93 -31.90
C ILE A 4 6.51 -46.64 -30.40
N ILE A 5 7.13 -47.50 -29.58
CA ILE A 5 7.20 -47.34 -28.12
C ILE A 5 8.03 -46.09 -27.75
N LEU A 6 9.11 -45.80 -28.48
CA LEU A 6 9.98 -44.65 -28.20
C LEU A 6 9.27 -43.31 -28.47
N ILE A 7 8.48 -43.22 -29.54
CA ILE A 7 7.71 -42.01 -29.90
C ILE A 7 6.60 -41.72 -28.89
N ALA A 8 5.94 -42.77 -28.37
CA ALA A 8 4.91 -42.63 -27.34
C ALA A 8 5.44 -42.05 -26.02
N ILE A 9 6.68 -42.40 -25.62
CA ILE A 9 7.32 -41.91 -24.39
C ILE A 9 7.66 -40.40 -24.51
N ILE A 10 8.15 -39.96 -25.66
CA ILE A 10 8.51 -38.54 -25.90
C ILE A 10 7.27 -37.65 -25.82
N ILE A 11 6.15 -38.08 -26.43
CA ILE A 11 4.89 -37.34 -26.40
C ILE A 11 4.34 -37.25 -24.97
N LEU A 12 4.44 -38.33 -24.18
CA LEU A 12 3.98 -38.34 -22.78
C LEU A 12 4.75 -37.36 -21.88
N THR A 13 6.05 -37.16 -22.12
CA THR A 13 6.88 -36.21 -21.34
C THR A 13 6.56 -34.74 -21.62
N PHE A 14 6.06 -34.40 -22.82
CA PHE A 14 5.65 -33.05 -23.18
C PHE A 14 4.37 -32.60 -22.44
N PHE A 15 3.44 -33.52 -22.15
CA PHE A 15 2.22 -33.20 -21.41
C PHE A 15 2.42 -32.99 -19.91
N ILE A 16 3.47 -33.56 -19.31
CA ILE A 16 3.78 -33.37 -17.89
C ILE A 16 4.50 -32.04 -17.64
N SER A 17 5.26 -31.54 -18.62
CA SER A 17 6.03 -30.28 -18.49
C SER A 17 5.19 -29.01 -18.63
N CYS A 18 3.91 -29.11 -18.99
CA CYS A 18 2.97 -27.97 -19.05
C CYS A 18 2.05 -27.93 -17.83
N ARG A 19 2.53 -28.31 -16.65
CA ARG A 19 1.91 -27.82 -15.41
C ARG A 19 2.19 -26.33 -15.37
N LYS A 20 1.24 -25.51 -15.81
CA LYS A 20 1.15 -24.10 -15.41
C LYS A 20 1.28 -24.08 -13.90
N SER A 21 2.47 -23.76 -13.39
CA SER A 21 2.64 -23.38 -12.01
C SER A 21 1.70 -22.20 -11.81
N THR A 22 0.57 -22.41 -11.17
CA THR A 22 -0.21 -21.35 -10.55
C THR A 22 0.66 -20.82 -9.41
N LEU A 23 1.65 -20.02 -9.77
CA LEU A 23 2.41 -19.21 -8.83
C LEU A 23 1.36 -18.36 -8.11
N LYS A 24 1.03 -18.74 -6.87
CA LYS A 24 0.32 -17.83 -5.97
C LYS A 24 1.25 -16.64 -5.79
N ILE A 25 0.88 -15.50 -6.36
CA ILE A 25 1.46 -14.22 -5.99
C ILE A 25 1.04 -14.01 -4.54
N THR A 26 1.92 -14.34 -3.61
CA THR A 26 1.72 -14.02 -2.21
C THR A 26 1.99 -12.54 -2.03
N GLU A 27 1.11 -11.87 -1.30
CA GLU A 27 1.36 -10.51 -0.85
C GLU A 27 2.69 -10.45 -0.09
N PRO A 28 3.45 -9.37 -0.24
CA PRO A 28 4.69 -9.21 0.51
C PRO A 28 4.37 -9.21 2.01
N GLU A 29 5.16 -9.93 2.80
CA GLU A 29 5.00 -9.89 4.24
C GLU A 29 5.26 -8.48 4.79
N PRO A 30 4.66 -8.10 5.94
CA PRO A 30 4.91 -6.81 6.58
C PRO A 30 6.39 -6.48 6.78
N SER A 31 7.22 -7.50 7.01
CA SER A 31 8.68 -7.40 7.12
C SER A 31 9.31 -6.70 5.91
N PHE A 32 8.84 -6.99 4.70
CA PHE A 32 9.34 -6.38 3.46
C PHE A 32 9.14 -4.85 3.43
N PHE A 33 8.05 -4.36 4.02
CA PHE A 33 7.83 -2.93 4.18
C PHE A 33 8.66 -2.37 5.34
N LEU A 34 8.64 -3.02 6.49
CA LEU A 34 9.34 -2.55 7.70
C LEU A 34 10.86 -2.43 7.49
N ASP A 35 11.46 -3.31 6.69
CA ASP A 35 12.89 -3.23 6.33
C ASP A 35 13.24 -1.93 5.56
N LYS A 36 12.26 -1.30 4.92
CA LYS A 36 12.43 0.00 4.23
C LYS A 36 12.33 1.19 5.18
N MET A 37 11.78 1.00 6.36
CA MET A 37 11.66 2.03 7.39
C MET A 37 13.01 2.22 8.08
N LYS A 38 13.88 3.05 7.49
CA LYS A 38 15.18 3.35 8.09
C LYS A 38 14.96 4.03 9.45
N GLY A 39 15.46 3.43 10.53
CA GLY A 39 15.44 4.03 11.87
C GLY A 39 16.12 5.42 11.89
N GLY A 40 15.65 6.27 12.80
CA GLY A 40 16.22 7.60 13.06
C GLY A 40 15.22 8.74 12.95
N ASP A 41 15.75 9.97 12.98
CA ASP A 41 14.99 11.21 13.01
C ASP A 41 14.90 11.85 11.62
N TYR A 42 13.73 12.39 11.32
CA TYR A 42 13.40 13.06 10.07
C TYR A 42 12.73 14.41 10.39
N THR A 43 12.87 15.37 9.49
CA THR A 43 12.31 16.72 9.64
C THR A 43 11.46 17.07 8.43
N ASN A 44 10.35 17.75 8.67
CA ASN A 44 9.70 18.49 7.60
C ASN A 44 10.56 19.75 7.36
N GLY A 45 10.80 20.16 6.12
CA GLY A 45 11.83 21.15 5.75
C GLY A 45 11.71 22.54 6.40
N ASP A 46 10.69 22.78 7.21
CA ASP A 46 10.47 23.95 8.06
C ASP A 46 11.09 23.83 9.47
N GLY A 47 11.60 22.66 9.85
CA GLY A 47 12.23 22.36 11.13
C GLY A 47 11.25 22.32 12.32
N LYS A 48 9.94 22.41 12.09
CA LYS A 48 8.93 22.51 13.17
C LYS A 48 8.31 21.17 13.53
N ASP A 49 8.13 20.31 12.54
CA ASP A 49 7.60 18.97 12.74
C ASP A 49 8.71 17.94 12.60
N SER A 50 8.83 17.07 13.62
CA SER A 50 9.72 15.92 13.61
C SER A 50 8.93 14.65 13.35
N PHE A 51 9.56 13.74 12.61
CA PHE A 51 9.10 12.38 12.38
C PHE A 51 10.21 11.43 12.81
N LYS A 52 9.93 10.55 13.76
CA LYS A 52 10.92 9.59 14.26
C LYS A 52 10.48 8.17 13.95
N VAL A 53 11.41 7.35 13.49
CA VAL A 53 11.22 5.90 13.30
C VAL A 53 12.00 5.15 14.36
N SER A 54 11.34 4.21 15.04
CA SER A 54 11.95 3.36 16.06
C SER A 54 11.38 1.94 16.03
N ASN A 55 11.99 1.04 16.81
CA ASN A 55 11.57 -0.36 16.93
C ASN A 55 11.43 -1.05 15.57
N ASP A 56 12.48 -0.97 14.74
CA ASP A 56 12.53 -1.56 13.40
C ASP A 56 11.33 -1.18 12.52
N GLY A 57 10.97 0.11 12.55
CA GLY A 57 9.86 0.64 11.76
C GLY A 57 8.49 0.41 12.37
N LYS A 58 8.35 -0.36 13.46
CA LYS A 58 7.05 -0.66 14.07
C LYS A 58 6.46 0.53 14.82
N ASN A 59 7.30 1.46 15.27
CA ASN A 59 6.85 2.62 16.02
C ASN A 59 7.29 3.90 15.30
N ILE A 60 6.36 4.83 15.16
CA ILE A 60 6.68 6.18 14.70
C ILE A 60 6.16 7.24 15.65
N THR A 61 6.83 8.39 15.69
CA THR A 61 6.39 9.57 16.43
C THR A 61 6.30 10.73 15.47
N ILE A 62 5.17 11.44 15.47
CA ILE A 62 4.96 12.66 14.70
C ILE A 62 4.53 13.77 15.66
N GLY A 63 5.39 14.77 15.85
CA GLY A 63 5.18 15.76 16.92
C GLY A 63 5.10 15.09 18.29
N SER A 64 3.97 15.25 18.99
CA SER A 64 3.72 14.61 20.30
C SER A 64 3.00 13.26 20.22
N ASN A 65 2.57 12.84 19.03
CA ASN A 65 1.72 11.66 18.86
C ASN A 65 2.58 10.44 18.54
N ASN A 66 2.26 9.31 19.18
CA ASN A 66 2.93 8.04 18.98
C ASN A 66 1.99 7.10 18.23
N TYR A 67 2.51 6.48 17.18
CA TYR A 67 1.76 5.54 16.36
C TYR A 67 2.47 4.19 16.29
N THR A 68 1.66 3.13 16.29
CA THR A 68 2.14 1.74 16.19
C THR A 68 1.69 1.15 14.87
N PHE A 69 2.58 0.40 14.23
CA PHE A 69 2.32 -0.29 12.99
C PHE A 69 1.15 -1.27 13.15
N GLU A 70 0.17 -1.16 12.26
CA GLU A 70 -1.00 -2.04 12.24
C GLU A 70 -0.99 -2.98 11.04
N SER A 71 -0.72 -2.45 9.84
CA SER A 71 -0.75 -3.23 8.60
C SER A 71 0.13 -2.59 7.54
N ASP A 72 0.66 -3.40 6.61
CA ASP A 72 1.34 -2.87 5.44
C ASP A 72 0.33 -2.52 4.34
N ILE A 73 0.78 -1.68 3.41
CA ILE A 73 0.08 -1.37 2.17
C ILE A 73 0.85 -2.08 1.06
N MET A 74 0.55 -3.36 0.85
CA MET A 74 1.09 -4.18 -0.24
C MET A 74 2.62 -4.08 -0.39
N GLY A 75 3.35 -3.95 0.73
CA GLY A 75 4.81 -3.80 0.77
C GLY A 75 5.40 -2.45 0.29
N ILE A 76 4.56 -1.47 -0.02
CA ILE A 76 4.98 -0.13 -0.49
C ILE A 76 4.71 0.99 0.52
N GLY A 77 3.90 0.72 1.55
CA GLY A 77 3.60 1.66 2.63
C GLY A 77 3.16 0.91 3.89
N GLY A 78 2.81 1.66 4.93
CA GLY A 78 2.28 1.11 6.18
C GLY A 78 1.22 2.01 6.79
N ILE A 79 0.27 1.41 7.48
CA ILE A 79 -0.75 2.10 8.26
C ILE A 79 -0.38 1.95 9.74
N TYR A 80 -0.36 3.09 10.43
CA TYR A 80 -0.04 3.16 11.84
C TYR A 80 -1.22 3.75 12.61
N GLN A 81 -1.58 3.13 13.72
CA GLN A 81 -2.64 3.57 14.62
C GLN A 81 -2.08 4.46 15.72
N ASP A 82 -2.73 5.60 15.99
CA ASP A 82 -2.42 6.44 17.13
C ASP A 82 -2.75 5.71 18.44
N ALA A 83 -1.80 5.63 19.36
CA ALA A 83 -2.00 4.96 20.63
C ALA A 83 -3.11 5.60 21.49
N ASN A 84 -3.42 6.88 21.26
CA ASN A 84 -4.34 7.66 22.08
C ASN A 84 -5.67 7.98 21.40
N SER A 85 -5.88 7.56 20.15
CA SER A 85 -7.11 7.87 19.41
C SER A 85 -7.48 6.78 18.40
N SER A 86 -8.63 6.92 17.75
CA SER A 86 -9.02 6.06 16.63
C SER A 86 -8.53 6.60 15.28
N ASN A 87 -7.53 7.48 15.29
CA ASN A 87 -6.93 8.04 14.09
C ASN A 87 -5.75 7.18 13.63
N TYR A 88 -5.45 7.30 12.35
CA TYR A 88 -4.40 6.57 11.69
C TYR A 88 -3.53 7.52 10.87
N VAL A 89 -2.33 7.05 10.57
CA VAL A 89 -1.46 7.67 9.60
C VAL A 89 -0.98 6.62 8.59
N GLY A 90 -1.18 6.90 7.31
CA GLY A 90 -0.56 6.16 6.22
C GLY A 90 0.83 6.72 6.00
N VAL A 91 1.83 5.85 5.89
CA VAL A 91 3.25 6.19 5.78
C VAL A 91 3.84 5.51 4.56
N VAL A 92 4.55 6.27 3.74
CA VAL A 92 5.16 5.79 2.50
C VAL A 92 6.61 6.25 2.42
N PRO A 93 7.60 5.34 2.49
CA PRO A 93 9.00 5.66 2.29
C PRO A 93 9.30 5.83 0.79
N VAL A 94 9.92 6.95 0.42
CA VAL A 94 10.45 7.17 -0.94
C VAL A 94 11.84 7.77 -0.83
N GLY A 95 12.86 6.99 -1.17
CA GLY A 95 14.27 7.37 -0.98
C GLY A 95 14.58 7.60 0.50
N ASP A 96 15.12 8.78 0.83
CA ASP A 96 15.39 9.20 2.21
C ASP A 96 14.26 10.07 2.80
N SER A 97 13.08 10.03 2.19
CA SER A 97 11.91 10.78 2.66
C SER A 97 10.79 9.85 3.11
N MET A 98 10.06 10.29 4.12
CA MET A 98 8.83 9.67 4.62
C MET A 98 7.67 10.58 4.29
N TYR A 99 6.65 10.03 3.62
CA TYR A 99 5.43 10.75 3.31
C TYR A 99 4.31 10.23 4.18
N THR A 100 3.55 11.13 4.79
CA THR A 100 2.51 10.77 5.74
C THR A 100 1.19 11.41 5.34
N VAL A 101 0.10 10.69 5.51
CA VAL A 101 -1.27 11.21 5.39
C VAL A 101 -2.09 10.75 6.59
N THR A 102 -2.72 11.70 7.28
CA THR A 102 -3.59 11.39 8.42
C THR A 102 -5.00 11.03 7.96
N MET A 103 -5.63 10.09 8.65
CA MET A 103 -6.95 9.59 8.29
C MET A 103 -7.72 9.10 9.51
N GLY A 104 -9.05 9.21 9.48
CA GLY A 104 -9.91 8.59 10.48
C GLY A 104 -10.10 7.10 10.20
N LYS A 105 -10.76 6.40 11.13
CA LYS A 105 -11.03 4.96 11.01
C LYS A 105 -11.81 4.59 9.74
N LYS A 106 -12.82 5.37 9.38
CA LYS A 106 -13.66 5.10 8.19
C LYS A 106 -12.85 5.26 6.91
N GLU A 107 -12.04 6.31 6.84
CA GLU A 107 -11.17 6.61 5.72
C GLU A 107 -10.11 5.51 5.55
N LYS A 108 -9.51 5.04 6.66
CA LYS A 108 -8.58 3.90 6.67
C LYS A 108 -9.23 2.63 6.13
N GLU A 109 -10.39 2.25 6.65
CA GLU A 109 -11.10 1.04 6.22
C GLU A 109 -11.47 1.08 4.73
N ALA A 110 -11.87 2.25 4.22
CA ALA A 110 -12.18 2.44 2.81
C ALA A 110 -10.92 2.35 1.94
N VAL A 111 -9.81 2.98 2.34
CA VAL A 111 -8.53 2.90 1.63
C VAL A 111 -8.01 1.47 1.57
N THR A 112 -8.07 0.71 2.69
CA THR A 112 -7.71 -0.72 2.70
C THR A 112 -8.54 -1.51 1.69
N LYS A 113 -9.87 -1.35 1.67
CA LYS A 113 -10.73 -2.02 0.69
C LYS A 113 -10.38 -1.65 -0.75
N ILE A 114 -10.07 -0.38 -1.03
CA ILE A 114 -9.65 0.05 -2.36
C ILE A 114 -8.34 -0.66 -2.75
N ILE A 115 -7.36 -0.70 -1.84
CA ILE A 115 -6.06 -1.37 -2.05
C ILE A 115 -6.27 -2.86 -2.37
N ASP A 116 -7.17 -3.54 -1.67
CA ASP A 116 -7.49 -4.96 -1.89
C ASP A 116 -8.08 -5.19 -3.29
N VAL A 117 -8.97 -4.30 -3.74
CA VAL A 117 -9.61 -4.38 -5.07
C VAL A 117 -8.61 -4.12 -6.20
N VAL A 118 -7.82 -3.05 -6.09
CA VAL A 118 -6.84 -2.69 -7.13
C VAL A 118 -5.67 -3.69 -7.16
N GLY A 119 -5.31 -4.23 -6.00
CA GLY A 119 -4.20 -5.15 -5.84
C GLY A 119 -2.83 -4.49 -5.88
N LYS A 120 -1.79 -5.30 -5.64
CA LYS A 120 -0.40 -4.83 -5.48
C LYS A 120 0.11 -3.97 -6.64
N GLU A 121 -0.14 -4.37 -7.89
CA GLU A 121 0.40 -3.72 -9.08
C GLU A 121 -0.09 -2.26 -9.22
N ASP A 122 -1.34 -2.00 -8.86
CA ASP A 122 -1.98 -0.68 -8.98
C ASP A 122 -2.14 0.06 -7.64
N SER A 123 -1.77 -0.55 -6.51
CA SER A 123 -1.80 0.08 -5.18
C SER A 123 -0.99 1.39 -5.09
N LEU A 124 0.03 1.54 -5.94
CA LEU A 124 0.80 2.78 -6.05
C LEU A 124 -0.05 3.96 -6.55
N ASN A 125 -1.07 3.72 -7.38
CA ASN A 125 -1.97 4.79 -7.84
C ASN A 125 -2.80 5.33 -6.68
N VAL A 126 -3.27 4.47 -5.78
CA VAL A 126 -3.97 4.87 -4.55
C VAL A 126 -3.07 5.76 -3.69
N ILE A 127 -1.82 5.35 -3.48
CA ILE A 127 -0.85 6.11 -2.70
C ILE A 127 -0.54 7.48 -3.32
N LYS A 128 -0.38 7.53 -4.65
CA LYS A 128 -0.13 8.79 -5.38
C LYS A 128 -1.31 9.75 -5.19
N GLU A 129 -2.54 9.26 -5.27
CA GLU A 129 -3.73 10.08 -5.05
C GLU A 129 -3.83 10.58 -3.60
N LEU A 130 -3.49 9.74 -2.62
CA LEU A 130 -3.36 10.18 -1.22
C LEU A 130 -2.26 11.24 -1.03
N SER A 131 -1.26 11.27 -1.92
CA SER A 131 -0.10 12.15 -1.85
C SER A 131 -0.23 13.45 -2.64
N ASN A 132 -1.19 13.56 -3.56
CA ASN A 132 -1.28 14.64 -4.56
C ASN A 132 -1.75 16.01 -4.02
N GLY A 133 -1.50 16.32 -2.74
CA GLY A 133 -1.59 17.67 -2.18
C GLY A 133 -2.99 18.29 -2.08
N ASN A 134 -4.01 17.70 -2.71
CA ASN A 134 -5.41 18.10 -2.57
C ASN A 134 -6.10 17.46 -1.35
N GLY A 135 -5.31 16.92 -0.41
CA GLY A 135 -5.64 16.64 0.99
C GLY A 135 -7.07 16.23 1.26
N GLY A 136 -7.61 15.31 0.47
CA GLY A 136 -9.05 15.34 0.40
C GLY A 136 -9.76 14.27 -0.39
N LYS A 137 -9.76 14.38 -1.70
CA LYS A 137 -10.60 13.57 -2.58
C LYS A 137 -9.78 12.50 -3.29
N LEU A 138 -10.30 11.29 -3.36
CA LEU A 138 -9.80 10.25 -4.26
C LEU A 138 -10.39 10.42 -5.66
N ASP A 139 -9.54 10.43 -6.67
CA ASP A 139 -9.93 10.36 -8.07
C ASP A 139 -10.02 8.90 -8.54
N THR A 140 -11.24 8.43 -8.76
CA THR A 140 -11.51 7.08 -9.28
C THR A 140 -10.78 6.82 -10.60
N GLU A 141 -10.76 7.76 -11.53
CA GLU A 141 -10.14 7.55 -12.84
C GLU A 141 -8.62 7.42 -12.74
N ALA A 142 -8.00 8.21 -11.87
CA ALA A 142 -6.57 8.12 -11.60
C ALA A 142 -6.20 6.77 -10.95
N ILE A 143 -6.99 6.32 -9.96
CA ILE A 143 -6.77 5.04 -9.26
C ILE A 143 -6.94 3.85 -10.20
N THR A 144 -7.98 3.88 -11.05
CA THR A 144 -8.46 2.72 -11.81
C THR A 144 -7.94 2.66 -13.25
N LYS A 145 -6.98 3.51 -13.62
CA LYS A 145 -6.51 3.69 -15.01
C LYS A 145 -6.11 2.40 -15.73
N ASN A 146 -5.60 1.40 -15.02
CA ASN A 146 -5.16 0.12 -15.58
C ASN A 146 -6.10 -1.06 -15.25
N LEU A 147 -7.23 -0.79 -14.58
CA LEU A 147 -8.13 -1.83 -14.10
C LEU A 147 -9.24 -2.13 -15.11
N ASP A 148 -9.79 -3.33 -15.02
CA ASP A 148 -10.99 -3.69 -15.76
C ASP A 148 -12.24 -2.96 -15.23
N ALA A 149 -13.31 -3.01 -16.02
CA ALA A 149 -14.56 -2.30 -15.71
C ALA A 149 -15.21 -2.74 -14.38
N ASN A 150 -15.07 -4.00 -13.99
CA ASN A 150 -15.68 -4.49 -12.74
C ASN A 150 -14.95 -3.94 -11.53
N LYS A 151 -13.61 -4.05 -11.52
CA LYS A 151 -12.78 -3.46 -10.46
C LYS A 151 -12.95 -1.94 -10.39
N LYS A 152 -13.04 -1.26 -11.53
CA LYS A 152 -13.30 0.18 -11.59
C LYS A 152 -14.62 0.54 -10.90
N ALA A 153 -15.71 -0.18 -11.23
CA ALA A 153 -17.02 0.07 -10.62
C ALA A 153 -17.02 -0.19 -9.11
N GLU A 154 -16.29 -1.21 -8.66
CA GLU A 154 -16.14 -1.52 -7.23
C GLU A 154 -15.39 -0.43 -6.47
N VAL A 155 -14.25 0.04 -7.00
CA VAL A 155 -13.51 1.18 -6.43
C VAL A 155 -14.38 2.43 -6.36
N GLU A 156 -15.11 2.75 -7.45
CA GLU A 156 -16.00 3.90 -7.51
C GLU A 156 -17.09 3.84 -6.43
N LYS A 157 -17.66 2.65 -6.22
CA LYS A 157 -18.67 2.41 -5.20
C LYS A 157 -18.08 2.61 -3.79
N ILE A 158 -16.90 2.08 -3.50
CA ILE A 158 -16.25 2.26 -2.19
C ILE A 158 -15.98 3.74 -1.92
N ILE A 159 -15.46 4.48 -2.90
CA ILE A 159 -15.18 5.92 -2.78
C ILE A 159 -16.46 6.70 -2.45
N LYS A 160 -17.55 6.45 -3.19
CA LYS A 160 -18.85 7.11 -2.98
C LYS A 160 -19.49 6.74 -1.64
N ASP A 161 -19.57 5.45 -1.32
CA ASP A 161 -20.19 4.95 -0.08
C ASP A 161 -19.46 5.48 1.16
N SER A 162 -18.15 5.72 1.04
CA SER A 162 -17.29 6.22 2.13
C SER A 162 -17.15 7.74 2.15
N GLY A 163 -17.72 8.45 1.16
CA GLY A 163 -17.61 9.91 1.03
C GLY A 163 -16.20 10.42 0.75
N LEU A 164 -15.33 9.58 0.19
CA LEU A 164 -13.95 9.90 -0.21
C LEU A 164 -13.89 10.64 -1.54
N ASP A 165 -15.04 10.90 -2.17
CA ASP A 165 -15.20 11.81 -3.29
C ASP A 165 -15.14 13.30 -2.87
N LYS A 166 -14.93 13.56 -1.57
CA LYS A 166 -14.83 14.87 -0.92
C LYS A 166 -13.60 14.91 -0.03
N ASN A 167 -13.26 16.11 0.46
CA ASN A 167 -12.08 16.27 1.29
C ASN A 167 -12.23 15.63 2.68
N LYS A 168 -11.62 14.45 2.88
CA LYS A 168 -11.72 13.65 4.12
C LYS A 168 -10.41 13.27 4.78
N PHE A 169 -9.30 13.28 4.03
CA PHE A 169 -7.98 13.04 4.61
C PHE A 169 -7.47 14.30 5.29
N GLY A 170 -6.66 14.13 6.33
CA GLY A 170 -5.96 15.25 6.96
C GLY A 170 -4.65 15.58 6.25
N ASP A 171 -3.74 16.23 6.97
CA ASP A 171 -2.52 16.78 6.39
C ASP A 171 -1.64 15.72 5.72
N TYR A 172 -1.24 16.02 4.48
CA TYR A 172 -0.13 15.37 3.81
C TYR A 172 1.17 16.09 4.17
N LYS A 173 2.16 15.34 4.67
CA LYS A 173 3.47 15.89 5.04
C LYS A 173 4.60 15.04 4.49
N LYS A 174 5.71 15.70 4.19
CA LYS A 174 6.97 15.08 3.78
C LYS A 174 8.03 15.34 4.84
N TYR A 175 8.68 14.30 5.32
CA TYR A 175 9.81 14.38 6.23
C TYR A 175 11.06 13.84 5.55
N LYS A 176 12.16 14.59 5.58
CA LYS A 176 13.47 14.17 5.07
C LYS A 176 14.34 13.71 6.22
N LYS A 177 15.13 12.66 6.00
CA LYS A 177 16.10 12.20 6.99
C LYS A 177 17.09 13.32 7.34
N THR A 178 17.37 13.44 8.64
CA THR A 178 18.32 14.42 9.21
C THR A 178 19.70 13.82 9.37
#